data_AF-A0A4Z0ZR28-F1
#
_entry.id   AF-A0A4Z0ZR28-F1
#
_cell.length_a   1.000
_cell.length_b   1.000
_cell.length_c   1.000
_cell.angle_alpha   90.00
_cell.angle_beta   90.00
_cell.angle_gamma   90.00
#
_symmetry.space_group_name_H-M   'P 1'
#
loop_
_entity.id
_entity.type
_entity.pdbx_description
1 polymer ?
#
loop_
_entity_poly.entity_id
_entity_poly.type
_entity_poly.pdbx_seq_one_letter_code
_entity_poly.pdbx_strand_id
1 'polypeptide(L)'
;MKRTNPITCTLILLSAVVLLNCSKKKVENYTVPKKIFFVDLKDTIDVLQSEEPLAEKVGTIGDSDAVKILSLISYEKNDMVYKTYQIKCPTSIKHKCKTEFGYIKEFDVAGNDFLKSSSNASVKKKMIIVSEEEYRESNGIKKLILDPKSVKDSIDLNNFTIFQFLLQSLVSSPDDQLQKIEELYQIVKLVENPSREDQYVTALKKKYPILSQVDEAGAISSVKTNNDFDQKLSEQRNELINSFIAGFPLRASTFKGLVGQFNKLKNYPYLSEKVFEYLSKEGVYSVSGFESQYLVQSDSSPLALEKVKKLEPNLDPSKSVATFEILQDSGTNFRIKLQILDGMGNVSKEEIQSIISFSAEESGNSLGFKVKTDKQDFILSPLETTPNLLIAGQGFKEYVKAIPSDYKDIIKNNDYEKAKMLIAVKFGEGGFDEKLGKMVYILSSNNRYWMMLDLFRFNPNVKRNRDYEGTLDTSFSIDESNCISTSKWRQPKGELYITGIERSCYSEYEEQIEASEKLCFYEGGSKYFQIEFSPSELRSDKPKVDFKYDDFGVCEAIQYIMQ
;
A
#
# COMPACT_ATOMS: atom_id res chain seq x y z
N MET A 1 7.65 17.51 94.31
CA MET A 1 7.12 16.27 94.92
C MET A 1 7.05 15.18 93.85
N LYS A 2 7.55 13.98 94.18
CA LYS A 2 7.53 12.77 93.36
C LYS A 2 6.16 12.06 93.41
N ARG A 3 5.95 11.19 92.41
CA ARG A 3 4.97 10.08 92.24
C ARG A 3 3.60 10.52 91.66
N THR A 4 2.99 9.83 90.68
CA THR A 4 3.14 8.47 90.14
C THR A 4 2.38 8.31 88.81
N ASN A 5 2.94 7.59 87.83
CA ASN A 5 2.26 6.90 86.70
C ASN A 5 1.35 5.75 87.24
N PRO A 6 0.40 5.10 86.50
CA PRO A 6 0.61 4.57 85.13
C PRO A 6 -0.59 4.21 84.20
N ILE A 7 -0.25 3.81 82.95
CA ILE A 7 -0.85 2.76 82.07
C ILE A 7 -2.16 3.02 81.26
N THR A 8 -1.94 3.10 79.93
CA THR A 8 -2.71 2.64 78.74
C THR A 8 -4.24 2.73 78.68
N CYS A 9 -4.73 3.34 77.60
CA CYS A 9 -5.62 2.63 76.67
C CYS A 9 -5.45 3.18 75.24
N THR A 10 -5.03 2.29 74.34
CA THR A 10 -4.94 2.44 72.90
C THR A 10 -6.32 2.77 72.32
N LEU A 11 -6.43 3.84 71.52
CA LEU A 11 -7.52 3.97 70.56
C LEU A 11 -6.95 4.50 69.25
N ILE A 12 -6.86 3.56 68.32
CA ILE A 12 -6.57 3.71 66.91
C ILE A 12 -7.55 4.72 66.31
N LEU A 13 -7.04 5.83 65.80
CA LEU A 13 -7.76 6.69 64.85
C LEU A 13 -6.89 6.83 63.59
N LEU A 14 -6.90 5.72 62.86
CA LEU A 14 -6.40 5.57 61.50
C LEU A 14 -7.60 5.77 60.58
N SER A 15 -7.99 7.04 60.39
CA SER A 15 -9.02 7.49 59.42
C SER A 15 -9.22 9.00 59.64
N ALA A 16 -8.98 9.92 58.72
CA ALA A 16 -8.69 9.82 57.31
C ALA A 16 -7.67 10.92 56.97
N VAL A 17 -6.56 10.54 56.36
CA VAL A 17 -5.97 11.40 55.34
C VAL A 17 -7.07 11.51 54.29
N VAL A 18 -7.84 12.61 54.34
CA VAL A 18 -8.61 13.00 53.17
C VAL A 18 -7.55 13.38 52.15
N LEU A 19 -7.10 12.38 51.38
CA LEU A 19 -6.63 12.59 50.03
C LEU A 19 -7.85 13.20 49.31
N LEU A 20 -8.03 14.52 49.48
CA LEU A 20 -8.79 15.31 48.53
C LEU A 20 -8.06 15.07 47.22
N ASN A 21 -8.61 14.17 46.39
CA ASN A 21 -8.29 14.13 44.97
C ASN A 21 -8.65 15.51 44.43
N CYS A 22 -7.72 16.46 44.54
CA CYS A 22 -7.77 17.73 43.86
C CYS A 22 -7.74 17.41 42.37
N SER A 23 -8.92 17.30 41.77
CA SER A 23 -9.06 17.19 40.33
C SER A 23 -8.35 18.39 39.70
N LYS A 24 -7.25 18.14 38.99
CA LYS A 24 -6.55 19.20 38.28
C LYS A 24 -7.37 19.55 37.03
N LYS A 25 -7.94 20.74 37.03
CA LYS A 25 -8.65 21.31 35.88
C LYS A 25 -7.70 22.20 35.10
N LYS A 26 -7.48 21.88 33.83
CA LYS A 26 -6.75 22.73 32.88
C LYS A 26 -7.74 23.27 31.85
N VAL A 27 -7.79 24.58 31.69
CA VAL A 27 -8.66 25.25 30.71
C VAL A 27 -7.77 25.92 29.67
N GLU A 28 -8.00 25.58 28.41
CA GLU A 28 -7.38 26.20 27.25
C GLU A 28 -8.44 27.05 26.54
N ASN A 29 -8.38 28.37 26.74
CA ASN A 29 -9.30 29.30 26.11
C ASN A 29 -8.89 29.56 24.66
N TYR A 30 -9.87 29.53 23.75
CA TYR A 30 -9.65 29.96 22.38
C TYR A 30 -9.70 31.49 22.31
N THR A 31 -8.67 32.08 21.72
CA THR A 31 -8.58 33.54 21.49
C THR A 31 -9.69 34.04 20.58
N VAL A 32 -10.09 33.22 19.60
CA VAL A 32 -11.25 33.42 18.74
C VAL A 32 -12.19 32.23 18.91
N PRO A 33 -13.49 32.44 19.21
CA PRO A 33 -14.44 31.35 19.32
C PRO A 33 -14.49 30.50 18.05
N LYS A 34 -14.48 29.18 18.21
CA LYS A 34 -14.61 28.23 17.11
C LYS A 34 -16.07 27.83 16.87
N LYS A 35 -16.33 27.18 15.73
CA LYS A 35 -17.63 26.62 15.32
C LYS A 35 -17.56 25.10 15.26
N ILE A 36 -18.73 24.47 15.25
CA ILE A 36 -18.90 23.07 14.92
C ILE A 36 -19.46 23.00 13.50
N PHE A 37 -18.79 22.25 12.63
CA PHE A 37 -19.32 21.91 11.31
C PHE A 37 -19.91 20.51 11.33
N PHE A 38 -21.17 20.39 10.89
CA PHE A 38 -21.90 19.12 10.81
C PHE A 38 -21.85 18.56 9.39
N VAL A 39 -21.37 17.33 9.25
CA VAL A 39 -21.29 16.68 7.94
C VAL A 39 -22.69 16.34 7.41
N ASP A 40 -23.60 15.82 8.25
CA ASP A 40 -25.02 15.67 7.94
C ASP A 40 -25.86 16.69 8.71
N LEU A 41 -26.86 17.28 8.06
CA LEU A 41 -27.79 18.23 8.67
C LEU A 41 -28.65 17.58 9.76
N LYS A 42 -28.76 16.25 9.75
CA LYS A 42 -29.52 15.46 10.75
C LYS A 42 -28.69 15.07 11.96
N ASP A 43 -27.37 15.19 11.91
CA ASP A 43 -26.54 14.82 13.05
C ASP A 43 -26.75 15.80 14.21
N THR A 44 -26.71 15.27 15.43
CA THR A 44 -26.89 16.05 16.65
C THR A 44 -25.84 15.68 17.70
N ILE A 45 -25.49 16.63 18.56
CA ILE A 45 -24.55 16.43 19.68
C ILE A 45 -25.26 16.66 20.99
N ASP A 46 -25.00 15.79 21.96
CA ASP A 46 -25.48 15.94 23.33
C ASP A 46 -24.72 17.05 24.06
N VAL A 47 -25.47 17.97 24.68
CA VAL A 47 -24.91 19.04 25.51
C VAL A 47 -25.13 18.70 26.98
N LEU A 48 -24.05 18.77 27.75
CA LEU A 48 -23.98 18.44 29.17
C LEU A 48 -24.00 19.69 30.05
N GLN A 49 -24.44 19.51 31.29
CA GLN A 49 -24.58 20.59 32.28
C GLN A 49 -23.25 21.03 32.91
N SER A 50 -22.25 20.15 32.93
CA SER A 50 -20.90 20.40 33.45
C SER A 50 -19.84 19.64 32.66
N GLU A 51 -18.57 19.98 32.86
CA GLU A 51 -17.41 19.34 32.26
C GLU A 51 -17.14 17.90 32.77
N GLU A 52 -17.93 17.41 33.74
CA GLU A 52 -17.72 16.11 34.36
C GLU A 52 -18.19 14.95 33.45
N PRO A 53 -17.53 13.78 33.50
CA PRO A 53 -17.86 12.65 32.63
C PRO A 53 -19.28 12.08 32.78
N LEU A 54 -19.88 12.22 33.98
CA LEU A 54 -21.24 11.78 34.31
C LEU A 54 -22.22 12.96 34.42
N ALA A 55 -21.89 14.11 33.80
CA ALA A 55 -22.75 15.28 33.81
C ALA A 55 -24.11 14.99 33.14
N GLU A 56 -25.16 15.59 33.70
CA GLU A 56 -26.52 15.48 33.20
C GLU A 56 -26.64 16.08 31.80
N LYS A 57 -27.35 15.40 30.90
CA LYS A 57 -27.69 15.89 29.56
C LYS A 57 -28.73 17.00 29.67
N VAL A 58 -28.40 18.17 29.13
CA VAL A 58 -29.24 19.37 29.11
C VAL A 58 -30.07 19.46 27.83
N GLY A 59 -29.53 18.93 26.72
CA GLY A 59 -30.21 18.95 25.44
C GLY A 59 -29.37 18.38 24.32
N THR A 60 -29.79 18.65 23.09
CA THR A 60 -29.10 18.30 21.85
C THR A 60 -29.00 19.53 20.97
N ILE A 61 -27.89 19.67 20.26
CA ILE A 61 -27.67 20.71 19.26
C ILE A 61 -27.43 20.09 17.88
N GLY A 62 -27.78 20.77 16.81
CA GLY A 62 -27.54 20.36 15.43
C GLY A 62 -26.97 21.49 14.56
N ASP A 63 -26.93 21.28 13.24
CA ASP A 63 -26.35 22.24 12.27
C ASP A 63 -27.01 23.62 12.28
N SER A 64 -28.31 23.70 12.60
CA SER A 64 -29.03 24.97 12.68
C SER A 64 -28.70 25.79 13.94
N ASP A 65 -28.02 25.20 14.92
CA ASP A 65 -27.61 25.88 16.14
C ASP A 65 -26.28 26.61 15.92
N ALA A 66 -26.31 27.95 15.97
CA ALA A 66 -25.12 28.80 15.84
C ALA A 66 -24.20 28.71 17.09
N VAL A 67 -23.52 27.57 17.25
CA VAL A 67 -22.72 27.22 18.42
C VAL A 67 -21.36 27.90 18.37
N LYS A 68 -20.95 28.49 19.50
CA LYS A 68 -19.62 29.07 19.69
C LYS A 68 -18.86 28.28 20.76
N ILE A 69 -17.75 27.69 20.37
CA ILE A 69 -16.85 26.97 21.27
C ILE A 69 -15.82 27.96 21.81
N LEU A 70 -15.72 28.04 23.13
CA LEU A 70 -14.94 29.06 23.83
C LEU A 70 -13.64 28.50 24.42
N SER A 71 -13.64 27.25 24.88
CA SER A 71 -12.47 26.63 25.50
C SER A 71 -12.50 25.11 25.40
N LEU A 72 -11.32 24.50 25.53
CA LEU A 72 -11.14 23.08 25.80
C LEU A 72 -10.79 22.92 27.29
N ILE A 73 -11.55 22.09 27.99
CA ILE A 73 -11.37 21.81 29.42
C ILE A 73 -10.89 20.37 29.55
N SER A 74 -9.70 20.21 30.15
CA SER A 74 -9.18 18.91 30.58
C SER A 74 -9.37 18.76 32.08
N TYR A 75 -10.03 17.69 32.49
CA TYR A 75 -10.38 17.38 33.86
C TYR A 75 -9.78 16.02 34.25
N GLU A 76 -8.87 16.02 35.21
CA GLU A 76 -8.21 14.80 35.70
C GLU A 76 -8.93 14.24 36.93
N LYS A 77 -9.38 12.98 36.86
CA LYS A 77 -10.01 12.26 37.98
C LYS A 77 -9.69 10.77 37.89
N ASN A 78 -9.23 10.20 39.00
CA ASN A 78 -8.90 8.77 39.13
C ASN A 78 -7.95 8.28 38.00
N ASP A 79 -6.86 9.01 37.77
CA ASP A 79 -5.85 8.73 36.74
C ASP A 79 -6.36 8.73 35.28
N MET A 80 -7.57 9.25 35.05
CA MET A 80 -8.14 9.48 33.71
C MET A 80 -8.27 10.98 33.42
N VAL A 81 -7.90 11.38 32.20
CA VAL A 81 -8.06 12.75 31.70
C VAL A 81 -9.29 12.82 30.79
N TYR A 82 -10.32 13.51 31.24
CA TYR A 82 -11.54 13.77 30.48
C TYR A 82 -11.44 15.13 29.79
N LYS A 83 -11.71 15.17 28.49
CA LYS A 83 -11.70 16.41 27.71
C LYS A 83 -13.11 16.79 27.26
N THR A 84 -13.48 18.05 27.48
CA THR A 84 -14.76 18.62 27.05
C THR A 84 -14.57 20.00 26.42
N TYR A 85 -15.41 20.32 25.45
CA TYR A 85 -15.49 21.65 24.85
C TYR A 85 -16.57 22.47 25.53
N GLN A 86 -16.19 23.63 26.05
CA GLN A 86 -17.15 24.60 26.58
C GLN A 86 -17.77 25.38 25.42
N ILE A 87 -19.10 25.41 25.36
CA ILE A 87 -19.85 26.16 24.37
C ILE A 87 -20.69 27.25 25.03
N LYS A 88 -20.93 28.34 24.30
CA LYS A 88 -22.02 29.26 24.62
C LYS A 88 -23.35 28.58 24.28
N CYS A 89 -24.26 28.45 25.25
CA CYS A 89 -25.52 27.75 25.00
C CYS A 89 -26.32 28.42 23.87
N PRO A 90 -26.68 27.69 22.80
CA PRO A 90 -27.47 28.24 21.71
C PRO A 90 -28.90 28.50 22.15
N THR A 91 -29.59 29.40 21.43
CA THR A 91 -30.94 29.89 21.79
C THR A 91 -31.94 28.76 21.98
N SER A 92 -31.83 27.68 21.19
CA SER A 92 -32.69 26.48 21.24
C SER A 92 -32.72 25.79 22.61
N ILE A 93 -31.59 25.74 23.31
CA ILE A 93 -31.46 25.08 24.62
C ILE A 93 -31.06 26.02 25.76
N LYS A 94 -30.96 27.34 25.50
CA LYS A 94 -30.53 28.35 26.47
C LYS A 94 -31.31 28.31 27.79
N HIS A 95 -32.61 28.02 27.73
CA HIS A 95 -33.48 27.92 28.91
C HIS A 95 -33.21 26.68 29.78
N LYS A 96 -32.49 25.68 29.25
CA LYS A 96 -32.14 24.45 29.97
C LYS A 96 -30.76 24.51 30.60
N CYS A 97 -29.87 25.38 30.12
CA CYS A 97 -28.55 25.56 30.69
C CYS A 97 -28.64 26.34 32.02
N LYS A 98 -28.19 25.74 33.13
CA LYS A 98 -28.13 26.43 34.44
C LYS A 98 -27.18 27.63 34.44
N THR A 99 -26.19 27.62 33.54
CA THR A 99 -25.27 28.74 33.27
C THR A 99 -25.45 29.19 31.81
N GLU A 100 -24.80 30.27 31.38
CA GLU A 100 -24.77 30.63 29.96
C GLU A 100 -23.98 29.64 29.07
N PHE A 101 -23.40 28.60 29.69
CA PHE A 101 -22.51 27.63 29.06
C PHE A 101 -23.07 26.20 29.10
N GLY A 102 -22.69 25.43 28.09
CA GLY A 102 -22.88 23.98 28.02
C GLY A 102 -21.57 23.30 27.66
N TYR A 103 -21.53 21.97 27.76
CA TYR A 103 -20.30 21.20 27.56
C TYR A 103 -20.54 20.04 26.60
N ILE A 104 -19.59 19.81 25.69
CA ILE A 104 -19.62 18.72 24.70
C ILE A 104 -18.40 17.83 24.95
N LYS A 105 -18.54 16.50 24.85
CA LYS A 105 -17.38 15.61 25.00
C LYS A 105 -16.47 15.72 23.77
N GLU A 106 -15.16 15.73 23.99
CA GLU A 106 -14.18 15.76 22.89
C GLU A 106 -14.31 14.53 21.97
N PHE A 107 -14.75 13.39 22.50
CA PHE A 107 -14.97 12.20 21.71
C PHE A 107 -16.03 12.39 20.60
N ASP A 108 -17.06 13.20 20.86
CA ASP A 108 -18.22 13.37 19.96
C ASP A 108 -17.91 14.23 18.72
N VAL A 109 -16.81 15.02 18.75
CA VAL A 109 -16.45 15.96 17.68
C VAL A 109 -14.96 15.84 17.32
N ALA A 110 -14.60 15.91 16.05
CA ALA A 110 -13.21 15.92 15.61
C ALA A 110 -12.56 17.27 15.97
N GLY A 111 -11.58 17.24 16.87
CA GLY A 111 -10.69 18.37 17.14
C GLY A 111 -9.38 18.28 16.35
N ASN A 112 -8.52 19.30 16.49
CA ASN A 112 -7.23 19.36 15.79
C ASN A 112 -6.32 18.15 16.06
N ASP A 113 -6.37 17.57 17.26
CA ASP A 113 -5.56 16.39 17.61
C ASP A 113 -6.00 15.16 16.79
N PHE A 114 -7.31 14.97 16.60
CA PHE A 114 -7.87 13.90 15.77
C PHE A 114 -7.46 14.03 14.30
N LEU A 115 -7.41 15.27 13.81
CA LEU A 115 -7.03 15.60 12.43
C LEU A 115 -5.53 15.37 12.17
N LYS A 116 -4.68 15.53 13.19
CA LYS A 116 -3.23 15.29 13.10
C LYS A 116 -2.87 13.81 13.22
N SER A 117 -3.67 13.00 13.91
CA SER A 117 -3.47 11.54 14.00
C SER A 117 -4.01 10.86 12.73
N SER A 118 -3.21 10.84 11.66
CA SER A 118 -3.51 10.22 10.36
C SER A 118 -3.52 8.69 10.39
N SER A 119 -4.06 8.05 11.43
CA SER A 119 -4.05 6.59 11.60
C SER A 119 -5.45 6.05 11.86
N ASN A 120 -6.07 5.42 10.86
CA ASN A 120 -7.16 4.45 10.97
C ASN A 120 -8.04 4.58 12.22
N ALA A 121 -8.75 5.70 12.37
CA ALA A 121 -9.80 5.77 13.37
C ALA A 121 -10.94 4.88 12.87
N SER A 122 -11.15 3.73 13.52
CA SER A 122 -12.34 2.88 13.34
C SER A 122 -13.65 3.65 13.58
N VAL A 123 -13.56 4.83 14.20
CA VAL A 123 -14.65 5.76 14.47
C VAL A 123 -14.67 6.86 13.40
N LYS A 124 -15.62 6.78 12.47
CA LYS A 124 -15.94 7.90 11.58
C LYS A 124 -16.65 8.99 12.38
N LYS A 125 -15.92 10.04 12.75
CA LYS A 125 -16.52 11.25 13.31
C LYS A 125 -17.28 11.97 12.20
N LYS A 126 -18.44 12.54 12.53
CA LYS A 126 -19.29 13.28 11.56
C LYS A 126 -19.35 14.78 11.81
N MET A 127 -18.60 15.26 12.79
CA MET A 127 -18.58 16.66 13.21
C MET A 127 -17.13 17.07 13.45
N ILE A 128 -16.79 18.31 13.12
CA ILE A 128 -15.42 18.85 13.22
C ILE A 128 -15.45 20.27 13.79
N ILE A 129 -14.48 20.59 14.64
CA ILE A 129 -14.29 21.93 15.18
C ILE A 129 -13.44 22.75 14.21
N VAL A 130 -13.97 23.89 13.80
CA VAL A 130 -13.37 24.74 12.77
C VAL A 130 -13.42 26.22 13.14
N SER A 131 -12.50 27.01 12.61
CA SER A 131 -12.56 28.47 12.61
C SER A 131 -13.69 29.00 11.71
N GLU A 132 -13.95 30.31 11.74
CA GLU A 132 -14.95 30.92 10.86
C GLU A 132 -14.59 30.76 9.36
N GLU A 133 -13.31 30.88 9.03
CA GLU A 133 -12.81 30.73 7.66
C GLU A 133 -12.90 29.26 7.21
N GLU A 134 -12.40 28.35 8.05
CA GLU A 134 -12.48 26.90 7.83
C GLU A 134 -13.94 26.41 7.71
N TYR A 135 -14.90 27.06 8.39
CA TYR A 135 -16.34 26.76 8.25
C TYR A 135 -16.86 27.11 6.84
N ARG A 136 -16.42 28.23 6.26
CA ARG A 136 -16.78 28.62 4.89
C ARG A 136 -16.16 27.66 3.87
N GLU A 137 -14.88 27.35 4.04
CA GLU A 137 -14.16 26.36 3.23
C GLU A 137 -14.82 24.98 3.32
N SER A 138 -15.17 24.50 4.53
CA SER A 138 -15.83 23.21 4.74
C SER A 138 -17.16 23.11 3.98
N ASN A 139 -17.94 24.19 3.95
CA ASN A 139 -19.18 24.26 3.16
C ASN A 139 -18.90 24.20 1.65
N GLY A 140 -17.86 24.90 1.17
CA GLY A 140 -17.41 24.85 -0.22
C GLY A 140 -16.97 23.44 -0.62
N ILE A 141 -16.11 22.80 0.18
CA ILE A 141 -15.63 21.44 -0.03
C ILE A 141 -16.78 20.43 -0.01
N LYS A 142 -17.70 20.51 0.96
CA LYS A 142 -18.87 19.61 1.03
C LYS A 142 -19.71 19.69 -0.24
N LYS A 143 -19.98 20.90 -0.75
CA LYS A 143 -20.67 21.09 -2.03
C LYS A 143 -19.87 20.54 -3.21
N LEU A 144 -18.57 20.78 -3.25
CA LEU A 144 -17.67 20.26 -4.30
C LEU A 144 -17.67 18.72 -4.36
N ILE A 145 -17.73 18.05 -3.21
CA ILE A 145 -17.76 16.59 -3.13
C ILE A 145 -19.13 16.05 -3.56
N LEU A 146 -20.22 16.59 -3.02
CA LEU A 146 -21.58 16.02 -3.18
C LEU A 146 -22.30 16.48 -4.45
N ASP A 147 -22.22 17.77 -4.79
CA ASP A 147 -22.92 18.36 -5.93
C ASP A 147 -22.05 19.44 -6.61
N PRO A 148 -20.98 19.04 -7.31
CA PRO A 148 -20.03 19.96 -7.93
C PRO A 148 -20.67 20.86 -9.00
N LYS A 149 -21.79 20.45 -9.60
CA LYS A 149 -22.51 21.24 -10.60
C LYS A 149 -23.23 22.45 -10.02
N SER A 150 -23.58 22.41 -8.73
CA SER A 150 -24.21 23.51 -8.02
C SER A 150 -23.24 24.62 -7.62
N VAL A 151 -21.94 24.33 -7.64
CA VAL A 151 -20.90 25.31 -7.34
C VAL A 151 -20.79 26.28 -8.50
N LYS A 152 -21.09 27.56 -8.23
CA LYS A 152 -21.02 28.67 -9.20
C LYS A 152 -20.00 29.74 -8.81
N ASP A 153 -19.67 29.79 -7.52
CA ASP A 153 -18.76 30.75 -6.93
C ASP A 153 -17.35 30.15 -6.80
N SER A 154 -16.36 30.99 -6.48
CA SER A 154 -14.99 30.55 -6.24
C SER A 154 -14.88 29.63 -5.01
N ILE A 155 -13.95 28.68 -5.06
CA ILE A 155 -13.60 27.80 -3.94
C ILE A 155 -12.17 28.07 -3.51
N ASP A 156 -11.99 28.24 -2.20
CA ASP A 156 -10.68 28.27 -1.55
C ASP A 156 -10.42 26.89 -0.90
N LEU A 157 -9.24 26.31 -1.17
CA LEU A 157 -8.77 25.01 -0.68
C LEU A 157 -7.41 25.19 -0.02
N ASN A 158 -7.43 25.54 1.25
CA ASN A 158 -6.23 25.84 2.02
C ASN A 158 -5.94 24.79 3.09
N ASN A 159 -6.94 23.98 3.47
CA ASN A 159 -6.86 23.03 4.58
C ASN A 159 -7.06 21.59 4.11
N PHE A 160 -5.96 20.93 3.75
CA PHE A 160 -5.97 19.55 3.25
C PHE A 160 -6.63 18.57 4.22
N THR A 161 -6.39 18.73 5.52
CA THR A 161 -6.94 17.83 6.53
C THR A 161 -8.46 17.94 6.66
N ILE A 162 -9.04 19.12 6.40
CA ILE A 162 -10.50 19.30 6.33
C ILE A 162 -11.03 18.59 5.09
N PHE A 163 -10.38 18.77 3.94
CA PHE A 163 -10.74 18.06 2.71
C PHE A 163 -10.74 16.53 2.92
N GLN A 164 -9.67 15.99 3.48
CA GLN A 164 -9.52 14.56 3.77
C GLN A 164 -10.60 14.05 4.73
N PHE A 165 -10.86 14.79 5.82
CA PHE A 165 -11.91 14.46 6.78
C PHE A 165 -13.30 14.40 6.12
N LEU A 166 -13.64 15.41 5.32
CA LEU A 166 -14.92 15.47 4.63
C LEU A 166 -15.05 14.37 3.58
N LEU A 167 -13.98 14.09 2.84
CA LEU A 167 -13.96 13.01 1.86
C LEU A 167 -14.23 11.66 2.50
N GLN A 168 -13.55 11.33 3.60
CA GLN A 168 -13.73 10.06 4.33
C GLN A 168 -15.12 9.93 4.97
N SER A 169 -15.71 11.06 5.36
CA SER A 169 -17.03 11.12 6.00
C SER A 169 -18.18 11.03 4.99
N LEU A 170 -18.03 11.69 3.84
CA LEU A 170 -19.08 11.81 2.82
C LEU A 170 -19.05 10.70 1.78
N VAL A 171 -17.87 10.11 1.52
CA VAL A 171 -17.68 9.08 0.49
C VAL A 171 -17.31 7.77 1.15
N SER A 172 -18.16 6.75 0.99
CA SER A 172 -17.98 5.46 1.67
C SER A 172 -17.01 4.52 0.95
N SER A 173 -16.97 4.57 -0.38
CA SER A 173 -16.15 3.68 -1.21
C SER A 173 -14.73 4.24 -1.36
N PRO A 174 -13.67 3.45 -1.07
CA PRO A 174 -12.28 3.86 -1.32
C PRO A 174 -12.02 4.23 -2.80
N ASP A 175 -12.69 3.56 -3.73
CA ASP A 175 -12.57 3.86 -5.16
C ASP A 175 -13.14 5.25 -5.48
N ASP A 176 -14.33 5.55 -4.97
CA ASP A 176 -14.93 6.87 -5.18
C ASP A 176 -14.11 7.96 -4.47
N GLN A 177 -13.45 7.65 -3.35
CA GLN A 177 -12.51 8.56 -2.69
C GLN A 177 -11.29 8.84 -3.57
N LEU A 178 -10.68 7.78 -4.13
CA LEU A 178 -9.58 7.90 -5.09
C LEU A 178 -10.01 8.72 -6.32
N GLN A 179 -11.22 8.50 -6.84
CA GLN A 179 -11.76 9.27 -7.96
C GLN A 179 -11.79 10.76 -7.63
N LYS A 180 -12.28 11.13 -6.44
CA LYS A 180 -12.40 12.52 -6.01
C LYS A 180 -11.04 13.18 -5.79
N ILE A 181 -10.07 12.43 -5.26
CA ILE A 181 -8.68 12.89 -5.11
C ILE A 181 -8.06 13.13 -6.48
N GLU A 182 -8.22 12.21 -7.43
CA GLU A 182 -7.69 12.37 -8.78
C GLU A 182 -8.37 13.54 -9.51
N GLU A 183 -9.70 13.68 -9.42
CA GLU A 183 -10.43 14.82 -9.98
C GLU A 183 -9.91 16.13 -9.43
N LEU A 184 -9.68 16.22 -8.11
CA LEU A 184 -9.16 17.43 -7.49
C LEU A 184 -7.72 17.72 -7.91
N TYR A 185 -6.87 16.69 -8.00
CA TYR A 185 -5.51 16.83 -8.50
C TYR A 185 -5.50 17.38 -9.93
N GLN A 186 -6.37 16.86 -10.81
CA GLN A 186 -6.49 17.37 -12.18
C GLN A 186 -7.05 18.79 -12.24
N ILE A 187 -7.94 19.17 -11.32
CA ILE A 187 -8.41 20.56 -11.17
C ILE A 187 -7.22 21.49 -10.89
N VAL A 188 -6.40 21.16 -9.88
CA VAL A 188 -5.21 21.96 -9.52
C VAL A 188 -4.25 22.07 -10.72
N LYS A 189 -3.99 20.96 -11.43
CA LYS A 189 -3.14 20.98 -12.63
C LYS A 189 -3.72 21.80 -13.78
N LEU A 190 -5.04 21.84 -13.94
CA LEU A 190 -5.69 22.68 -14.93
C LEU A 190 -5.61 24.17 -14.56
N VAL A 191 -5.65 24.51 -13.27
CA VAL A 191 -5.44 25.89 -12.78
C VAL A 191 -4.01 26.35 -13.06
N GLU A 192 -3.01 25.49 -12.83
CA GLU A 192 -1.59 25.76 -13.15
C GLU A 192 -1.35 25.96 -14.66
N ASN A 193 -2.04 25.19 -15.51
CA ASN A 193 -1.95 25.29 -16.96
C ASN A 193 -3.35 25.27 -17.63
N PRO A 194 -4.01 26.44 -17.73
CA PRO A 194 -5.37 26.55 -18.29
C PRO A 194 -5.48 26.19 -19.77
N SER A 195 -4.35 26.22 -20.51
CA SER A 195 -4.30 25.89 -21.94
C SER A 195 -4.38 24.38 -22.23
N ARG A 196 -4.30 23.54 -21.19
CA ARG A 196 -4.43 22.09 -21.30
C ARG A 196 -5.84 21.73 -21.78
N GLU A 197 -5.91 20.96 -22.86
CA GLU A 197 -7.17 20.52 -23.44
C GLU A 197 -7.07 19.04 -23.84
N ASP A 198 -7.91 18.21 -23.25
CA ASP A 198 -8.11 16.81 -23.62
C ASP A 198 -9.52 16.33 -23.22
N GLN A 199 -9.89 15.10 -23.60
CA GLN A 199 -11.22 14.55 -23.35
C GLN A 199 -11.57 14.51 -21.85
N TYR A 200 -10.60 14.26 -20.97
CA TYR A 200 -10.80 14.26 -19.52
C TYR A 200 -11.00 15.69 -19.00
N VAL A 201 -10.20 16.65 -19.46
CA VAL A 201 -10.35 18.08 -19.11
C VAL A 201 -11.73 18.59 -19.55
N THR A 202 -12.19 18.25 -20.75
CA THR A 202 -13.54 18.62 -21.20
C THR A 202 -14.62 18.02 -20.31
N ALA A 203 -14.48 16.74 -19.93
CA ALA A 203 -15.42 16.08 -19.02
C ALA A 203 -15.38 16.70 -17.61
N LEU A 204 -14.20 17.08 -17.14
CA LEU A 204 -13.97 17.73 -15.84
C LEU A 204 -14.60 19.12 -15.81
N LYS A 205 -14.37 19.97 -16.82
CA LYS A 205 -15.02 21.29 -16.99
C LYS A 205 -16.55 21.16 -17.01
N LYS A 206 -17.10 20.11 -17.63
CA LYS A 206 -18.55 19.83 -17.62
C LYS A 206 -19.08 19.40 -16.24
N LYS A 207 -18.26 18.70 -15.45
CA LYS A 207 -18.62 18.26 -14.08
C LYS A 207 -18.47 19.39 -13.07
N TYR A 208 -17.49 20.28 -13.27
CA TYR A 208 -17.13 21.40 -12.41
C TYR A 208 -17.22 22.72 -13.19
N PRO A 209 -18.42 23.34 -13.29
CA PRO A 209 -18.64 24.53 -14.11
C PRO A 209 -17.76 25.73 -13.76
N ILE A 210 -17.30 25.81 -12.51
CA ILE A 210 -16.37 26.86 -12.04
C ILE A 210 -15.08 26.91 -12.88
N LEU A 211 -14.65 25.79 -13.46
CA LEU A 211 -13.42 25.71 -14.27
C LEU A 211 -13.56 26.34 -15.65
N SER A 212 -14.78 26.68 -16.08
CA SER A 212 -15.02 27.40 -17.33
C SER A 212 -14.93 28.92 -17.18
N GLN A 213 -14.78 29.42 -15.95
CA GLN A 213 -14.60 30.84 -15.67
C GLN A 213 -13.11 31.20 -15.77
N VAL A 214 -12.73 31.82 -16.88
CA VAL A 214 -11.38 32.36 -17.09
C VAL A 214 -11.40 33.88 -17.04
N ASP A 215 -10.33 34.48 -16.53
CA ASP A 215 -10.14 35.93 -16.57
C ASP A 215 -9.68 36.42 -17.96
N GLU A 216 -9.47 37.73 -18.11
CA GLU A 216 -9.01 38.34 -19.37
C GLU A 216 -7.64 37.82 -19.84
N ALA A 217 -6.82 37.29 -18.93
CA ALA A 217 -5.53 36.67 -19.21
C ALA A 217 -5.65 35.16 -19.53
N GLY A 218 -6.86 34.61 -19.49
CA GLY A 218 -7.12 33.19 -19.71
C GLY A 218 -6.86 32.30 -18.48
N ALA A 219 -6.64 32.88 -17.30
CA ALA A 219 -6.37 32.13 -16.07
C ALA A 219 -7.66 31.74 -15.33
N ILE A 220 -7.66 30.56 -14.71
CA ILE A 220 -8.77 30.08 -13.89
C ILE A 220 -8.54 30.56 -12.45
N SER A 221 -9.26 31.59 -12.01
CA SER A 221 -9.15 32.17 -10.67
C SER A 221 -10.23 31.72 -9.68
N SER A 222 -11.17 30.89 -10.16
CA SER A 222 -12.29 30.35 -9.39
C SER A 222 -11.90 29.24 -8.42
N VAL A 223 -10.68 28.72 -8.49
CA VAL A 223 -10.13 27.74 -7.54
C VAL A 223 -8.81 28.27 -7.03
N LYS A 224 -8.69 28.41 -5.72
CA LYS A 224 -7.45 28.85 -5.07
C LYS A 224 -6.96 27.76 -4.13
N THR A 225 -5.68 27.44 -4.26
CA THR A 225 -4.98 26.50 -3.39
C THR A 225 -3.75 27.16 -2.77
N ASN A 226 -3.15 26.49 -1.79
CA ASN A 226 -1.84 26.84 -1.28
C ASN A 226 -0.85 25.68 -1.47
N ASN A 227 0.44 25.96 -1.33
CA ASN A 227 1.50 24.96 -1.55
C ASN A 227 1.37 23.72 -0.64
N ASP A 228 0.92 23.88 0.61
CA ASP A 228 0.73 22.77 1.56
C ASP A 228 -0.37 21.81 1.07
N PHE A 229 -1.47 22.37 0.58
CA PHE A 229 -2.59 21.62 0.02
C PHE A 229 -2.14 20.83 -1.22
N ASP A 230 -1.46 21.49 -2.15
CA ASP A 230 -1.05 20.89 -3.42
C ASP A 230 -0.03 19.76 -3.22
N GLN A 231 0.91 19.95 -2.30
CA GLN A 231 1.89 18.93 -1.94
C GLN A 231 1.21 17.70 -1.32
N LYS A 232 0.39 17.88 -0.28
CA LYS A 232 -0.29 16.77 0.40
C LYS A 232 -1.28 16.04 -0.50
N LEU A 233 -1.97 16.78 -1.37
CA LEU A 233 -2.85 16.19 -2.39
C LEU A 233 -2.05 15.31 -3.34
N SER A 234 -0.90 15.80 -3.82
CA SER A 234 -0.03 15.04 -4.73
C SER A 234 0.52 13.78 -4.07
N GLU A 235 0.98 13.87 -2.82
CA GLU A 235 1.48 12.74 -2.02
C GLU A 235 0.39 11.68 -1.81
N GLN A 236 -0.79 12.08 -1.31
CA GLN A 236 -1.90 11.16 -1.07
C GLN A 236 -2.39 10.52 -2.38
N ARG A 237 -2.48 11.31 -3.45
CA ARG A 237 -2.88 10.83 -4.79
C ARG A 237 -1.94 9.74 -5.29
N ASN A 238 -0.63 9.95 -5.19
CA ASN A 238 0.35 8.99 -5.64
C ASN A 238 0.34 7.71 -4.81
N GLU A 239 0.22 7.82 -3.48
CA GLU A 239 0.09 6.67 -2.59
C GLU A 239 -1.13 5.81 -2.96
N LEU A 240 -2.30 6.43 -3.09
CA LEU A 240 -3.54 5.71 -3.39
C LEU A 240 -3.54 5.09 -4.79
N ILE A 241 -2.99 5.77 -5.80
CA ILE A 241 -2.89 5.22 -7.16
C ILE A 241 -1.93 4.04 -7.20
N ASN A 242 -0.76 4.15 -6.56
CA ASN A 242 0.20 3.06 -6.54
C ASN A 242 -0.38 1.83 -5.83
N SER A 243 -1.03 2.03 -4.68
CA SER A 243 -1.73 0.96 -3.96
C SER A 243 -2.86 0.35 -4.79
N PHE A 244 -3.64 1.17 -5.49
CA PHE A 244 -4.71 0.70 -6.38
C PHE A 244 -4.17 -0.18 -7.52
N ILE A 245 -3.09 0.25 -8.16
CA ILE A 245 -2.47 -0.46 -9.29
C ILE A 245 -1.88 -1.78 -8.82
N ALA A 246 -1.08 -1.77 -7.74
CA ALA A 246 -0.46 -2.97 -7.18
C ALA A 246 -1.50 -3.98 -6.67
N GLY A 247 -2.57 -3.49 -6.04
CA GLY A 247 -3.69 -4.30 -5.57
C GLY A 247 -4.67 -4.74 -6.67
N PHE A 248 -4.50 -4.29 -7.92
CA PHE A 248 -5.47 -4.56 -9.00
C PHE A 248 -5.75 -6.07 -9.23
N PRO A 249 -4.74 -6.97 -9.24
CA PRO A 249 -4.98 -8.40 -9.43
C PRO A 249 -5.88 -9.05 -8.37
N LEU A 250 -6.00 -8.44 -7.18
CA LEU A 250 -6.80 -8.95 -6.06
C LEU A 250 -8.27 -8.50 -6.10
N ARG A 251 -8.63 -7.57 -7.00
CA ARG A 251 -9.96 -6.92 -6.99
C ARG A 251 -11.10 -7.81 -7.48
N ALA A 252 -10.77 -8.98 -8.02
CA ALA A 252 -11.73 -10.02 -8.34
C ALA A 252 -11.09 -11.42 -8.26
N SER A 253 -11.93 -12.42 -8.00
CA SER A 253 -11.54 -13.83 -7.96
C SER A 253 -11.54 -14.52 -9.33
N THR A 254 -11.84 -13.81 -10.41
CA THR A 254 -11.90 -14.36 -11.79
C THR A 254 -11.41 -13.32 -12.79
N PHE A 255 -10.87 -13.76 -13.94
CA PHE A 255 -10.49 -12.85 -15.03
C PHE A 255 -11.68 -12.05 -15.55
N LYS A 256 -12.84 -12.68 -15.75
CA LYS A 256 -14.10 -11.97 -16.04
C LYS A 256 -14.44 -10.88 -15.03
N GLY A 257 -14.19 -11.13 -13.74
CA GLY A 257 -14.36 -10.12 -12.70
C GLY A 257 -13.36 -8.98 -12.83
N LEU A 258 -12.09 -9.28 -13.11
CA LEU A 258 -11.03 -8.27 -13.34
C LEU A 258 -11.34 -7.40 -14.57
N VAL A 259 -11.85 -7.99 -15.65
CA VAL A 259 -12.38 -7.26 -16.82
C VAL A 259 -13.44 -6.25 -16.38
N GLY A 260 -14.39 -6.70 -15.55
CA GLY A 260 -15.42 -5.84 -14.99
C GLY A 260 -14.87 -4.70 -14.15
N GLN A 261 -13.81 -4.93 -13.36
CA GLN A 261 -13.14 -3.88 -12.58
C GLN A 261 -12.38 -2.90 -13.48
N PHE A 262 -11.65 -3.40 -14.48
CA PHE A 262 -10.88 -2.55 -15.41
C PHE A 262 -11.81 -1.63 -16.19
N ASN A 263 -12.93 -2.16 -16.69
CA ASN A 263 -13.88 -1.37 -17.49
C ASN A 263 -14.66 -0.32 -16.68
N LYS A 264 -14.62 -0.36 -15.34
CA LYS A 264 -15.13 0.73 -14.48
C LYS A 264 -14.16 1.91 -14.42
N LEU A 265 -12.87 1.71 -14.72
CA LEU A 265 -11.84 2.75 -14.66
C LEU A 265 -12.02 3.83 -15.72
N LYS A 266 -12.86 3.63 -16.75
CA LYS A 266 -13.15 4.65 -17.77
C LYS A 266 -13.65 5.99 -17.23
N ASN A 267 -14.12 6.02 -15.99
CA ASN A 267 -14.59 7.23 -15.30
C ASN A 267 -13.49 7.91 -14.47
N TYR A 268 -12.31 7.31 -14.39
CA TYR A 268 -11.17 7.75 -13.60
C TYR A 268 -10.10 8.28 -14.58
N PRO A 269 -9.75 9.58 -14.52
CA PRO A 269 -8.74 10.13 -15.41
C PRO A 269 -7.44 9.34 -15.33
N TYR A 270 -6.93 8.89 -16.48
CA TYR A 270 -5.60 8.26 -16.64
C TYR A 270 -5.34 6.94 -15.89
N LEU A 271 -6.29 6.47 -15.08
CA LEU A 271 -6.13 5.29 -14.25
C LEU A 271 -6.19 4.01 -15.08
N SER A 272 -7.00 4.00 -16.14
CA SER A 272 -7.08 2.84 -17.04
C SER A 272 -5.76 2.61 -17.78
N GLU A 273 -5.09 3.68 -18.16
CA GLU A 273 -3.82 3.74 -18.85
C GLU A 273 -2.70 3.29 -17.92
N LYS A 274 -2.70 3.78 -16.67
CA LYS A 274 -1.72 3.37 -15.65
C LYS A 274 -1.87 1.91 -15.23
N VAL A 275 -3.10 1.43 -15.07
CA VAL A 275 -3.37 0.01 -14.80
C VAL A 275 -2.99 -0.84 -16.01
N PHE A 276 -3.29 -0.39 -17.24
CA PHE A 276 -2.85 -1.07 -18.46
C PHE A 276 -1.32 -1.16 -18.52
N GLU A 277 -0.61 -0.04 -18.38
CA GLU A 277 0.86 0.03 -18.37
C GLU A 277 1.46 -0.97 -17.38
N TYR A 278 0.90 -1.04 -16.17
CA TYR A 278 1.31 -1.99 -15.14
C TYR A 278 1.00 -3.44 -15.52
N LEU A 279 -0.23 -3.77 -15.91
CA LEU A 279 -0.65 -5.14 -16.20
C LEU A 279 -0.06 -5.67 -17.49
N SER A 280 0.27 -4.79 -18.44
CA SER A 280 0.90 -5.15 -19.71
C SER A 280 2.40 -5.31 -19.60
N LYS A 281 2.99 -5.03 -18.43
CA LYS A 281 4.42 -5.15 -18.22
C LYS A 281 4.90 -6.56 -18.54
N GLU A 282 5.91 -6.65 -19.39
CA GLU A 282 6.49 -7.90 -19.92
C GLU A 282 5.52 -8.81 -20.69
N GLY A 283 4.33 -8.30 -21.05
CA GLY A 283 3.30 -9.06 -21.72
C GLY A 283 3.62 -9.36 -23.18
N VAL A 284 3.22 -10.56 -23.63
CA VAL A 284 3.28 -10.99 -25.03
C VAL A 284 1.84 -11.20 -25.52
N TYR A 285 1.47 -10.46 -26.56
CA TYR A 285 0.10 -10.43 -27.07
C TYR A 285 0.07 -10.88 -28.53
N SER A 286 -0.90 -11.73 -28.87
CA SER A 286 -1.39 -11.81 -30.25
C SER A 286 -2.29 -10.62 -30.52
N VAL A 287 -2.22 -10.08 -31.73
CA VAL A 287 -2.82 -8.80 -32.08
C VAL A 287 -3.77 -8.98 -33.25
N SER A 288 -4.96 -8.37 -33.15
CA SER A 288 -5.88 -8.23 -34.27
C SER A 288 -6.20 -6.77 -34.51
N GLY A 289 -6.32 -6.35 -35.78
CA GLY A 289 -6.58 -4.95 -36.14
C GLY A 289 -5.32 -4.09 -36.27
N PHE A 290 -4.13 -4.71 -36.27
CA PHE A 290 -2.85 -4.04 -36.49
C PHE A 290 -1.99 -4.79 -37.51
N GLU A 291 -1.00 -4.11 -38.10
CA GLU A 291 -0.10 -4.70 -39.11
C GLU A 291 0.88 -5.74 -38.52
N SER A 292 1.18 -5.64 -37.22
CA SER A 292 1.96 -6.64 -36.50
C SER A 292 1.04 -7.71 -35.91
N GLN A 293 1.40 -8.98 -36.02
CA GLN A 293 0.61 -10.07 -35.43
C GLN A 293 0.91 -10.28 -33.95
N TYR A 294 2.10 -9.85 -33.50
CA TYR A 294 2.47 -9.90 -32.08
C TYR A 294 2.92 -8.52 -31.59
N LEU A 295 2.48 -8.16 -30.40
CA LEU A 295 2.94 -6.97 -29.67
C LEU A 295 3.53 -7.42 -28.34
N VAL A 296 4.74 -6.93 -28.05
CA VAL A 296 5.48 -7.30 -26.84
C VAL A 296 5.88 -6.05 -26.07
N GLN A 297 5.59 -6.03 -24.77
CA GLN A 297 6.15 -5.01 -23.90
C GLN A 297 7.50 -5.53 -23.39
N SER A 298 8.59 -4.91 -23.84
CA SER A 298 9.96 -5.38 -23.59
C SER A 298 10.95 -4.23 -23.61
N ASP A 299 11.99 -4.32 -22.78
CA ASP A 299 13.07 -3.33 -22.68
C ASP A 299 13.95 -3.29 -23.93
N SER A 300 13.93 -4.36 -24.74
CA SER A 300 14.65 -4.39 -26.02
C SER A 300 13.97 -5.27 -27.07
N SER A 301 14.26 -4.97 -28.34
CA SER A 301 13.76 -5.71 -29.50
C SER A 301 14.24 -7.16 -29.59
N PRO A 302 15.52 -7.50 -29.28
CA PRO A 302 15.97 -8.90 -29.28
C PRO A 302 15.22 -9.74 -28.24
N LEU A 303 15.03 -9.21 -27.03
CA LEU A 303 14.26 -9.88 -25.97
C LEU A 303 12.80 -10.10 -26.37
N ALA A 304 12.21 -9.16 -27.12
CA ALA A 304 10.84 -9.30 -27.61
C ALA A 304 10.69 -10.51 -28.55
N LEU A 305 11.61 -10.67 -29.50
CA LEU A 305 11.62 -11.82 -30.41
C LEU A 305 11.84 -13.15 -29.67
N GLU A 306 12.74 -13.17 -28.69
CA GLU A 306 13.01 -14.36 -27.88
C GLU A 306 11.74 -14.80 -27.11
N LYS A 307 11.04 -13.86 -26.48
CA LYS A 307 9.78 -14.10 -25.77
C LYS A 307 8.70 -14.69 -26.69
N VAL A 308 8.54 -14.15 -27.90
CA VAL A 308 7.56 -14.69 -28.86
C VAL A 308 7.96 -16.08 -29.33
N LYS A 309 9.23 -16.31 -29.71
CA LYS A 309 9.72 -17.63 -30.15
C LYS A 309 9.59 -18.70 -29.07
N LYS A 310 9.68 -18.34 -27.79
CA LYS A 310 9.46 -19.28 -26.69
C LYS A 310 8.00 -19.77 -26.64
N LEU A 311 7.04 -18.87 -26.85
CA LEU A 311 5.61 -19.18 -26.79
C LEU A 311 5.07 -19.76 -28.10
N GLU A 312 5.69 -19.39 -29.22
CA GLU A 312 5.38 -19.86 -30.56
C GLU A 312 6.66 -20.42 -31.22
N PRO A 313 7.11 -21.64 -30.87
CA PRO A 313 8.37 -22.20 -31.37
C PRO A 313 8.42 -22.36 -32.90
N ASN A 314 7.26 -22.49 -33.53
CA ASN A 314 7.10 -22.55 -34.98
C ASN A 314 6.66 -21.20 -35.56
N LEU A 315 7.14 -20.09 -34.98
CA LEU A 315 6.86 -18.75 -35.47
C LEU A 315 7.28 -18.65 -36.94
N ASP A 316 6.30 -18.51 -37.82
CA ASP A 316 6.54 -18.29 -39.24
C ASP A 316 7.36 -17.00 -39.41
N PRO A 317 8.53 -17.03 -40.08
CA PRO A 317 9.38 -15.85 -40.29
C PRO A 317 8.69 -14.71 -41.04
N SER A 318 7.58 -14.97 -41.74
CA SER A 318 6.75 -13.94 -42.35
C SER A 318 5.94 -13.14 -41.32
N LYS A 319 5.87 -13.63 -40.08
CA LYS A 319 5.09 -13.00 -39.03
C LYS A 319 5.80 -11.80 -38.42
N SER A 320 5.08 -10.68 -38.37
CA SER A 320 5.58 -9.40 -37.87
C SER A 320 5.41 -9.30 -36.35
N VAL A 321 6.51 -8.94 -35.68
CA VAL A 321 6.56 -8.69 -34.23
C VAL A 321 6.82 -7.21 -34.01
N ALA A 322 6.13 -6.59 -33.06
CA ALA A 322 6.38 -5.22 -32.65
C ALA A 322 6.56 -5.12 -31.14
N THR A 323 7.32 -4.13 -30.70
CA THR A 323 7.34 -3.71 -29.31
C THR A 323 6.42 -2.51 -29.09
N PHE A 324 5.97 -2.33 -27.85
CA PHE A 324 5.26 -1.12 -27.47
C PHE A 324 5.69 -0.55 -26.12
N GLU A 325 5.56 0.76 -26.00
CA GLU A 325 5.81 1.54 -24.79
C GLU A 325 4.71 2.58 -24.61
N ILE A 326 4.26 2.77 -23.37
CA ILE A 326 3.32 3.84 -23.02
C ILE A 326 4.13 5.08 -22.67
N LEU A 327 3.98 6.13 -23.47
CA LEU A 327 4.59 7.43 -23.24
C LEU A 327 3.62 8.29 -22.43
N GLN A 328 4.09 8.74 -21.28
CA GLN A 328 3.40 9.72 -20.44
C GLN A 328 4.01 11.11 -20.68
N ASP A 329 3.34 11.94 -21.48
CA ASP A 329 3.67 13.37 -21.48
C ASP A 329 3.04 14.04 -20.28
N SER A 330 3.77 14.95 -19.66
CA SER A 330 3.34 15.73 -18.51
C SER A 330 2.07 16.54 -18.81
N GLY A 331 0.90 15.91 -18.60
CA GLY A 331 -0.41 16.56 -18.63
C GLY A 331 -1.21 16.43 -19.93
N THR A 332 -0.89 15.52 -20.86
CA THR A 332 -1.71 15.30 -22.07
C THR A 332 -2.12 13.83 -22.25
N ASN A 333 -2.89 13.53 -23.30
CA ASN A 333 -3.28 12.17 -23.67
C ASN A 333 -2.07 11.24 -23.66
N PHE A 334 -2.23 10.06 -23.06
CA PHE A 334 -1.24 8.99 -23.12
C PHE A 334 -0.99 8.66 -24.59
N ARG A 335 0.28 8.44 -24.96
CA ARG A 335 0.64 8.00 -26.30
C ARG A 335 1.18 6.59 -26.22
N ILE A 336 0.94 5.80 -27.25
CA ILE A 336 1.59 4.51 -27.43
C ILE A 336 2.65 4.65 -28.51
N LYS A 337 3.88 4.31 -28.16
CA LYS A 337 4.99 4.14 -29.10
C LYS A 337 5.00 2.68 -29.54
N LEU A 338 4.97 2.45 -30.85
CA LEU A 338 4.99 1.13 -31.48
C LEU A 338 6.24 1.03 -32.35
N GLN A 339 7.04 -0.03 -32.18
CA GLN A 339 8.23 -0.27 -32.99
C GLN A 339 8.14 -1.66 -33.63
N ILE A 340 8.03 -1.70 -34.95
CA ILE A 340 7.90 -2.93 -35.71
C ILE A 340 9.28 -3.48 -36.02
N LEU A 341 9.47 -4.76 -35.78
CA LEU A 341 10.73 -5.45 -35.93
C LEU A 341 10.78 -6.15 -37.28
N ASP A 342 11.95 -6.14 -37.91
CA ASP A 342 12.27 -7.05 -39.00
C ASP A 342 12.54 -8.47 -38.47
N GLY A 343 12.74 -9.45 -39.37
CA GLY A 343 13.02 -10.84 -39.00
C GLY A 343 14.34 -11.04 -38.22
N MET A 344 15.19 -10.02 -38.12
CA MET A 344 16.43 -10.00 -37.34
C MET A 344 16.28 -9.26 -36.00
N GLY A 345 15.14 -8.61 -35.74
CA GLY A 345 14.89 -7.86 -34.51
C GLY A 345 15.29 -6.40 -34.56
N ASN A 346 15.64 -5.86 -35.73
CA ASN A 346 15.89 -4.43 -35.88
C ASN A 346 14.58 -3.68 -36.07
N VAL A 347 14.51 -2.45 -35.57
CA VAL A 347 13.34 -1.59 -35.77
C VAL A 347 13.27 -1.18 -37.24
N SER A 348 12.26 -1.67 -37.95
CA SER A 348 11.98 -1.37 -39.36
C SER A 348 11.06 -0.17 -39.52
N LYS A 349 10.14 0.04 -38.56
CA LYS A 349 9.17 1.12 -38.55
C LYS A 349 8.86 1.53 -37.12
N GLU A 350 8.74 2.83 -36.88
CA GLU A 350 8.32 3.38 -35.58
C GLU A 350 7.11 4.29 -35.78
N GLU A 351 6.12 4.16 -34.91
CA GLU A 351 4.93 5.00 -34.88
C GLU A 351 4.60 5.44 -33.47
N ILE A 352 4.13 6.68 -33.33
CA ILE A 352 3.51 7.17 -32.11
C ILE A 352 2.03 7.45 -32.43
N GLN A 353 1.15 6.98 -31.55
CA GLN A 353 -0.30 7.12 -31.68
C GLN A 353 -0.89 7.64 -30.37
N SER A 354 -1.87 8.53 -30.45
CA SER A 354 -2.55 9.05 -29.26
C SER A 354 -3.59 8.05 -28.80
N ILE A 355 -3.55 7.64 -27.52
CA ILE A 355 -4.54 6.73 -26.95
C ILE A 355 -5.82 7.53 -26.68
N ILE A 356 -6.94 7.02 -27.20
CA ILE A 356 -8.28 7.54 -26.93
C ILE A 356 -8.90 6.78 -25.75
N SER A 357 -8.77 5.45 -25.74
CA SER A 357 -9.29 4.64 -24.64
C SER A 357 -8.71 3.23 -24.58
N PHE A 358 -8.77 2.66 -23.38
CA PHE A 358 -8.60 1.23 -23.14
C PHE A 358 -9.91 0.59 -22.67
N SER A 359 -10.12 -0.66 -23.05
CA SER A 359 -11.06 -1.54 -22.38
C SER A 359 -10.45 -2.93 -22.24
N ALA A 360 -10.93 -3.71 -21.29
CA ALA A 360 -10.48 -5.09 -21.10
C ALA A 360 -11.52 -6.09 -21.60
N GLU A 361 -11.05 -7.27 -21.98
CA GLU A 361 -11.87 -8.45 -22.24
C GLU A 361 -11.19 -9.72 -21.70
N GLU A 362 -11.98 -10.78 -21.53
CA GLU A 362 -11.45 -12.08 -21.16
C GLU A 362 -10.95 -12.77 -22.43
N SER A 363 -9.65 -13.06 -22.50
CA SER A 363 -9.03 -13.69 -23.65
C SER A 363 -7.90 -14.61 -23.19
N GLY A 364 -7.80 -15.80 -23.79
CA GLY A 364 -6.74 -16.76 -23.49
C GLY A 364 -6.69 -17.23 -22.03
N ASN A 365 -7.83 -17.33 -21.34
CA ASN A 365 -7.91 -17.55 -19.88
C ASN A 365 -7.12 -16.50 -19.08
N SER A 366 -7.10 -15.26 -19.55
CA SER A 366 -6.40 -14.13 -18.95
C SER A 366 -7.11 -12.81 -19.30
N LEU A 367 -6.49 -11.69 -18.94
CA LEU A 367 -6.96 -10.35 -19.23
C LEU A 367 -6.37 -9.84 -20.55
N GLY A 368 -7.20 -9.70 -21.58
CA GLY A 368 -6.87 -9.01 -22.83
C GLY A 368 -7.37 -7.57 -22.84
N PHE A 369 -6.91 -6.80 -23.83
CA PHE A 369 -7.20 -5.37 -23.93
C PHE A 369 -7.61 -4.96 -25.34
N LYS A 370 -8.60 -4.08 -25.46
CA LYS A 370 -8.88 -3.33 -26.69
C LYS A 370 -8.34 -1.94 -26.52
N VAL A 371 -7.48 -1.55 -27.45
CA VAL A 371 -6.82 -0.25 -27.47
C VAL A 371 -7.38 0.53 -28.65
N LYS A 372 -7.93 1.71 -28.35
CA LYS A 372 -8.40 2.64 -29.36
C LYS A 372 -7.44 3.82 -29.44
N THR A 373 -6.90 4.08 -30.62
CA THR A 373 -6.01 5.23 -30.89
C THR A 373 -6.65 6.20 -31.87
N ASP A 374 -5.98 7.33 -32.09
CA ASP A 374 -6.32 8.31 -33.11
C ASP A 374 -6.18 7.80 -34.55
N LYS A 375 -5.44 6.70 -34.77
CA LYS A 375 -5.21 6.12 -36.09
C LYS A 375 -5.99 4.83 -36.34
N GLN A 376 -6.17 4.00 -35.32
CA GLN A 376 -6.70 2.64 -35.48
C GLN A 376 -7.14 2.02 -34.15
N ASP A 377 -7.87 0.93 -34.24
CA ASP A 377 -8.32 0.14 -33.09
C ASP A 377 -7.69 -1.25 -33.20
N PHE A 378 -7.10 -1.75 -32.11
CA PHE A 378 -6.52 -3.09 -32.09
C PHE A 378 -6.80 -3.81 -30.76
N ILE A 379 -6.75 -5.13 -30.81
CA ILE A 379 -7.02 -6.01 -29.68
C ILE A 379 -5.74 -6.75 -29.34
N LEU A 380 -5.38 -6.74 -28.07
CA LEU A 380 -4.26 -7.44 -27.45
C LEU A 380 -4.80 -8.66 -26.71
N SER A 381 -4.63 -9.84 -27.31
CA SER A 381 -4.98 -11.12 -26.69
C SER A 381 -3.73 -11.75 -26.09
N PRO A 382 -3.61 -11.85 -24.75
CA PRO A 382 -2.41 -12.36 -24.11
C PRO A 382 -2.17 -13.81 -24.53
N LEU A 383 -0.94 -14.13 -24.93
CA LEU A 383 -0.52 -15.52 -25.16
C LEU A 383 -0.33 -16.27 -23.85
N GLU A 384 0.00 -15.55 -22.78
CA GLU A 384 0.07 -16.06 -21.41
C GLU A 384 -0.29 -14.96 -20.40
N THR A 385 -0.66 -15.36 -19.18
CA THR A 385 -0.90 -14.41 -18.08
C THR A 385 0.38 -13.65 -17.73
N THR A 386 0.31 -12.32 -17.76
CA THR A 386 1.45 -11.42 -17.52
C THR A 386 1.97 -11.54 -16.08
N PRO A 387 3.26 -11.26 -15.81
CA PRO A 387 3.85 -11.41 -14.48
C PRO A 387 3.08 -10.67 -13.38
N ASN A 388 2.64 -9.44 -13.65
CA ASN A 388 1.90 -8.63 -12.67
C ASN A 388 0.48 -9.15 -12.39
N LEU A 389 -0.08 -10.01 -13.24
CA LEU A 389 -1.32 -10.76 -12.93
C LEU A 389 -1.04 -12.07 -12.18
N LEU A 390 0.22 -12.48 -12.06
CA LEU A 390 0.66 -13.68 -11.34
C LEU A 390 1.17 -13.40 -9.92
N ILE A 391 1.30 -12.14 -9.51
CA ILE A 391 1.75 -11.82 -8.15
C ILE A 391 0.69 -12.12 -7.09
N ALA A 392 -0.59 -12.11 -7.50
CA ALA A 392 -1.73 -12.29 -6.61
C ALA A 392 -3.01 -12.66 -7.39
N GLY A 393 -4.12 -12.89 -6.68
CA GLY A 393 -5.44 -13.02 -7.29
C GLY A 393 -5.63 -14.31 -8.10
N GLN A 394 -6.44 -14.24 -9.17
CA GLN A 394 -6.81 -15.43 -9.96
C GLN A 394 -5.62 -16.02 -10.72
N GLY A 395 -4.80 -15.19 -11.38
CA GLY A 395 -3.65 -15.67 -12.15
C GLY A 395 -2.66 -16.42 -11.26
N PHE A 396 -2.37 -15.88 -10.07
CA PHE A 396 -1.52 -16.57 -9.10
C PHE A 396 -2.12 -17.90 -8.62
N LYS A 397 -3.44 -17.94 -8.33
CA LYS A 397 -4.10 -19.19 -7.90
C LYS A 397 -3.99 -20.29 -8.94
N GLU A 398 -4.20 -19.97 -10.21
CA GLU A 398 -4.08 -20.92 -11.31
C GLU A 398 -2.64 -21.39 -11.49
N TYR A 399 -1.68 -20.45 -11.41
CA TYR A 399 -0.25 -20.77 -11.44
C TYR A 399 0.14 -21.73 -10.31
N VAL A 400 -0.20 -21.43 -9.06
CA VAL A 400 0.08 -22.29 -7.90
C VAL A 400 -0.59 -23.66 -8.02
N LYS A 401 -1.79 -23.73 -8.61
CA LYS A 401 -2.50 -25.00 -8.84
C LYS A 401 -1.77 -25.89 -9.83
N ALA A 402 -1.07 -25.32 -10.81
CA ALA A 402 -0.27 -26.07 -11.77
C ALA A 402 1.04 -26.62 -11.17
N ILE A 403 1.54 -26.04 -10.07
CA ILE A 403 2.73 -26.55 -9.37
C ILE A 403 2.39 -27.87 -8.66
N PRO A 404 3.24 -28.93 -8.80
CA PRO A 404 3.06 -30.20 -8.11
C PRO A 404 2.81 -30.05 -6.61
N SER A 405 1.95 -30.90 -6.05
CA SER A 405 1.62 -30.90 -4.61
C SER A 405 2.66 -31.59 -3.74
N ASP A 406 3.54 -32.40 -4.34
CA ASP A 406 4.70 -32.97 -3.65
C ASP A 406 5.96 -32.17 -4.04
N TYR A 407 6.67 -31.65 -3.04
CA TYR A 407 7.89 -30.89 -3.25
C TYR A 407 9.04 -31.76 -3.81
N LYS A 408 8.99 -33.07 -3.60
CA LYS A 408 9.99 -34.01 -4.15
C LYS A 408 9.88 -34.12 -5.66
N ASP A 409 8.67 -34.07 -6.21
CA ASP A 409 8.46 -34.02 -7.66
C ASP A 409 8.98 -32.71 -8.26
N ILE A 410 8.92 -31.61 -7.51
CA ILE A 410 9.50 -30.33 -7.93
C ILE A 410 11.02 -30.45 -8.02
N ILE A 411 11.68 -30.95 -6.96
CA ILE A 411 13.14 -31.14 -6.91
C ILE A 411 13.63 -32.06 -8.04
N LYS A 412 12.91 -33.16 -8.29
CA LYS A 412 13.32 -34.17 -9.28
C LYS A 412 13.32 -33.63 -10.72
N ASN A 413 12.42 -32.72 -11.04
CA ASN A 413 12.12 -32.33 -12.42
C ASN A 413 12.60 -30.92 -12.79
N ASN A 414 13.30 -30.20 -11.90
CA ASN A 414 13.70 -28.81 -12.11
C ASN A 414 15.13 -28.57 -11.63
N ASP A 415 15.81 -27.60 -12.23
CA ASP A 415 17.09 -27.08 -11.72
C ASP A 415 16.91 -26.44 -10.33
N TYR A 416 18.01 -26.33 -9.56
CA TYR A 416 17.99 -25.86 -8.17
C TYR A 416 17.23 -24.54 -7.96
N GLU A 417 17.55 -23.49 -8.71
CA GLU A 417 16.88 -22.18 -8.58
C GLU A 417 15.38 -22.25 -8.89
N LYS A 418 15.00 -23.01 -9.93
CA LYS A 418 13.60 -23.19 -10.29
C LYS A 418 12.85 -23.99 -9.22
N ALA A 419 13.46 -25.04 -8.68
CA ALA A 419 12.89 -25.82 -7.59
C ALA A 419 12.73 -24.97 -6.32
N LYS A 420 13.76 -24.19 -5.96
CA LYS A 420 13.76 -23.25 -4.82
C LYS A 420 12.59 -22.27 -4.92
N MET A 421 12.40 -21.62 -6.08
CA MET A 421 11.29 -20.71 -6.34
C MET A 421 9.92 -21.41 -6.25
N LEU A 422 9.74 -22.53 -6.96
CA LEU A 422 8.45 -23.24 -7.00
C LEU A 422 8.03 -23.78 -5.63
N ILE A 423 8.99 -24.29 -4.85
CA ILE A 423 8.75 -24.74 -3.48
C ILE A 423 8.33 -23.55 -2.59
N ALA A 424 9.04 -22.42 -2.68
CA ALA A 424 8.70 -21.22 -1.94
C ALA A 424 7.27 -20.74 -2.24
N VAL A 425 6.90 -20.67 -3.52
CA VAL A 425 5.56 -20.26 -3.97
C VAL A 425 4.46 -21.21 -3.51
N LYS A 426 4.72 -22.53 -3.55
CA LYS A 426 3.70 -23.55 -3.28
C LYS A 426 3.50 -23.83 -1.79
N PHE A 427 4.57 -23.78 -1.00
CA PHE A 427 4.57 -24.26 0.38
C PHE A 427 5.03 -23.22 1.41
N GLY A 428 5.63 -22.12 0.96
CA GLY A 428 6.07 -21.02 1.80
C GLY A 428 4.93 -20.11 2.23
N GLU A 429 5.17 -19.39 3.31
CA GLU A 429 4.29 -18.35 3.85
C GLU A 429 4.78 -16.99 3.32
N GLY A 430 3.92 -16.23 2.66
CA GLY A 430 4.30 -14.95 2.06
C GLY A 430 3.51 -14.62 0.80
N GLY A 431 4.08 -13.76 -0.04
CA GLY A 431 3.45 -13.25 -1.25
C GLY A 431 4.20 -12.06 -1.84
N PHE A 432 3.51 -11.26 -2.64
CA PHE A 432 4.08 -10.02 -3.15
C PHE A 432 4.17 -8.95 -2.06
N ASP A 433 5.37 -8.43 -1.82
CA ASP A 433 5.61 -7.27 -0.97
C ASP A 433 5.65 -6.01 -1.85
N GLU A 434 4.62 -5.17 -1.74
CA GLU A 434 4.49 -3.94 -2.53
C GLU A 434 5.61 -2.93 -2.29
N LYS A 435 6.19 -2.89 -1.07
CA LYS A 435 7.25 -1.95 -0.72
C LYS A 435 8.59 -2.36 -1.33
N LEU A 436 8.85 -3.68 -1.36
CA LEU A 436 10.06 -4.22 -1.96
C LEU A 436 9.92 -4.45 -3.48
N GLY A 437 8.69 -4.50 -3.99
CA GLY A 437 8.41 -4.85 -5.39
C GLY A 437 8.83 -6.28 -5.74
N LYS A 438 8.92 -7.17 -4.74
CA LYS A 438 9.40 -8.55 -4.86
C LYS A 438 8.38 -9.53 -4.31
N MET A 439 8.42 -10.75 -4.82
CA MET A 439 7.81 -11.90 -4.16
C MET A 439 8.71 -12.29 -2.99
N VAL A 440 8.16 -12.40 -1.78
CA VAL A 440 8.88 -12.74 -0.55
C VAL A 440 8.16 -13.89 0.13
N TYR A 441 8.86 -15.00 0.34
CA TYR A 441 8.32 -16.20 0.95
C TYR A 441 9.23 -16.73 2.05
N ILE A 442 8.62 -17.32 3.07
CA ILE A 442 9.28 -17.89 4.24
C ILE A 442 8.96 -19.39 4.32
N LEU A 443 9.99 -20.22 4.41
CA LEU A 443 9.87 -21.63 4.78
C LEU A 443 10.38 -21.80 6.21
N SER A 444 9.47 -22.06 7.15
CA SER A 444 9.82 -22.20 8.57
C SER A 444 10.16 -23.65 8.94
N SER A 445 11.25 -23.83 9.70
CA SER A 445 11.66 -25.16 10.20
C SER A 445 10.64 -25.78 11.16
N ASN A 446 9.77 -24.96 11.76
CA ASN A 446 8.70 -25.42 12.64
C ASN A 446 7.77 -26.43 11.97
N ASN A 447 7.37 -26.17 10.71
CA ASN A 447 6.40 -26.96 9.97
C ASN A 447 6.91 -27.46 8.60
N ARG A 448 8.09 -27.01 8.15
CA ARG A 448 8.68 -27.34 6.84
C ARG A 448 10.12 -27.86 6.92
N TYR A 449 10.57 -28.37 8.08
CA TYR A 449 11.93 -28.89 8.26
C TYR A 449 12.41 -29.82 7.12
N TRP A 450 11.62 -30.85 6.78
CA TRP A 450 12.02 -31.83 5.75
C TRP A 450 12.19 -31.21 4.36
N MET A 451 11.40 -30.19 4.04
CA MET A 451 11.48 -29.46 2.79
C MET A 451 12.71 -28.56 2.75
N MET A 452 13.01 -27.86 3.84
CA MET A 452 14.24 -27.07 3.98
C MET A 452 15.48 -27.96 3.87
N LEU A 453 15.46 -29.12 4.53
CA LEU A 453 16.55 -30.08 4.47
C LEU A 453 16.77 -30.62 3.05
N ASP A 454 15.71 -31.02 2.35
CA ASP A 454 15.83 -31.53 1.00
C ASP A 454 16.25 -30.45 -0.01
N LEU A 455 15.82 -29.20 0.17
CA LEU A 455 16.33 -28.05 -0.57
C LEU A 455 17.84 -27.86 -0.34
N PHE A 456 18.27 -27.82 0.92
CA PHE A 456 19.70 -27.72 1.26
C PHE A 456 20.50 -28.84 0.59
N ARG A 457 20.03 -30.09 0.67
CA ARG A 457 20.73 -31.25 0.10
C ARG A 457 20.66 -31.34 -1.42
N PHE A 458 19.72 -30.65 -2.05
CA PHE A 458 19.59 -30.59 -3.51
C PHE A 458 20.53 -29.55 -4.12
N ASN A 459 21.07 -28.63 -3.30
CA ASN A 459 22.00 -27.61 -3.75
C ASN A 459 23.27 -28.25 -4.37
N PRO A 460 23.75 -27.76 -5.54
CA PRO A 460 24.93 -28.31 -6.22
C PRO A 460 26.22 -28.33 -5.39
N ASN A 461 26.36 -27.42 -4.43
CA ASN A 461 27.53 -27.34 -3.55
C ASN A 461 27.46 -28.31 -2.35
N VAL A 462 26.37 -29.08 -2.22
CA VAL A 462 26.16 -30.05 -1.14
C VAL A 462 26.35 -31.46 -1.67
N LYS A 463 27.48 -32.09 -1.31
CA LYS A 463 27.81 -33.45 -1.71
C LYS A 463 27.35 -34.43 -0.62
N ARG A 464 26.68 -35.51 -1.02
CA ARG A 464 26.24 -36.59 -0.11
C ARG A 464 27.28 -37.71 -0.11
N ASN A 465 27.83 -38.03 1.06
CA ASN A 465 28.67 -39.22 1.24
C ASN A 465 27.83 -40.42 1.69
N ARG A 466 26.82 -40.17 2.53
CA ARG A 466 25.79 -41.12 2.96
C ARG A 466 24.43 -40.41 3.06
N ASP A 467 23.37 -41.15 3.38
CA ASP A 467 22.01 -40.60 3.49
C ASP A 467 21.90 -39.45 4.51
N TYR A 468 22.73 -39.49 5.56
CA TYR A 468 22.66 -38.58 6.71
C TYR A 468 23.92 -37.73 6.88
N GLU A 469 24.88 -37.74 5.96
CA GLU A 469 26.09 -36.93 6.07
C GLU A 469 26.76 -36.67 4.71
N GLY A 470 27.58 -35.63 4.67
CA GLY A 470 28.31 -35.27 3.46
C GLY A 470 29.23 -34.08 3.64
N THR A 471 29.61 -33.45 2.54
CA THR A 471 30.54 -32.31 2.50
C THR A 471 29.91 -31.11 1.80
N LEU A 472 30.42 -29.92 2.13
CA LEU A 472 30.04 -28.67 1.47
C LEU A 472 31.23 -28.15 0.69
N ASP A 473 31.01 -27.73 -0.56
CA ASP A 473 32.05 -27.18 -1.42
C ASP A 473 32.18 -25.66 -1.20
N THR A 474 32.77 -25.26 -0.08
CA THR A 474 32.83 -23.83 0.31
C THR A 474 34.06 -23.41 1.11
N SER A 475 34.63 -22.29 0.70
CA SER A 475 35.41 -21.37 1.52
C SER A 475 34.80 -19.97 1.38
N PHE A 476 34.37 -19.34 2.48
CA PHE A 476 33.78 -17.99 2.44
C PHE A 476 34.23 -17.13 3.63
N SER A 477 34.16 -15.82 3.45
CA SER A 477 34.48 -14.82 4.47
C SER A 477 33.19 -14.19 4.98
N ILE A 478 33.00 -14.14 6.30
CA ILE A 478 31.87 -13.43 6.93
C ILE A 478 32.11 -11.91 6.85
N ASP A 479 33.35 -11.49 7.04
CA ASP A 479 33.88 -10.14 6.92
C ASP A 479 35.39 -10.20 6.59
N GLU A 480 36.09 -9.06 6.41
CA GLU A 480 37.55 -9.07 6.12
C GLU A 480 38.36 -9.80 7.22
N SER A 481 37.85 -9.88 8.45
CA SER A 481 38.57 -10.45 9.59
C SER A 481 38.34 -11.95 9.81
N ASN A 482 37.22 -12.53 9.37
CA ASN A 482 36.79 -13.89 9.72
C ASN A 482 36.49 -14.76 8.48
N CYS A 483 37.28 -15.81 8.31
CA CYS A 483 37.20 -16.82 7.25
C CYS A 483 36.61 -18.12 7.79
N ILE A 484 35.62 -18.69 7.12
CA ILE A 484 35.10 -20.02 7.41
C ILE A 484 35.40 -20.97 6.26
N SER A 485 36.04 -22.10 6.60
CA SER A 485 36.15 -23.25 5.70
C SER A 485 35.28 -24.38 6.22
N THR A 486 34.16 -24.64 5.56
CA THR A 486 33.20 -25.67 5.99
C THR A 486 33.54 -26.99 5.33
N SER A 487 33.55 -28.09 6.09
CA SER A 487 33.99 -29.39 5.55
C SER A 487 32.87 -30.42 5.49
N LYS A 488 31.91 -30.39 6.43
CA LYS A 488 30.93 -31.47 6.58
C LYS A 488 29.57 -30.99 7.05
N TRP A 489 28.55 -31.75 6.70
CA TRP A 489 27.22 -31.66 7.28
C TRP A 489 26.77 -33.05 7.73
N ARG A 490 25.94 -33.12 8.77
CA ARG A 490 25.26 -34.36 9.17
C ARG A 490 23.83 -34.07 9.63
N GLN A 491 22.97 -35.07 9.46
CA GLN A 491 21.55 -34.99 9.74
C GLN A 491 21.11 -36.13 10.68
N PRO A 492 21.29 -35.98 12.00
CA PRO A 492 20.49 -36.74 12.96
C PRO A 492 19.00 -36.51 12.71
N LYS A 493 18.15 -37.44 13.16
CA LYS A 493 16.72 -37.39 12.90
C LYS A 493 16.13 -36.06 13.39
N GLY A 494 15.62 -35.25 12.46
CA GLY A 494 14.99 -33.96 12.77
C GLY A 494 15.96 -32.80 13.01
N GLU A 495 17.26 -32.95 12.77
CA GLU A 495 18.29 -31.93 13.05
C GLU A 495 19.29 -31.79 11.89
N LEU A 496 19.78 -30.58 11.60
CA LEU A 496 20.88 -30.38 10.66
C LEU A 496 22.06 -29.72 11.39
N TYR A 497 23.20 -30.41 11.39
CA TYR A 497 24.47 -29.90 11.91
C TYR A 497 25.42 -29.57 10.77
N ILE A 498 26.16 -28.47 10.93
CA ILE A 498 27.28 -28.10 10.08
C ILE A 498 28.56 -28.08 10.92
N THR A 499 29.63 -28.65 10.36
CA THR A 499 30.96 -28.65 10.93
C THR A 499 31.92 -27.87 10.04
N GLY A 500 32.55 -26.84 10.60
CA GLY A 500 33.48 -25.97 9.88
C GLY A 500 34.65 -25.50 10.76
N ILE A 501 35.68 -24.97 10.11
CA ILE A 501 36.84 -24.38 10.78
C ILE A 501 36.70 -22.86 10.66
N GLU A 502 36.55 -22.18 11.80
CA GLU A 502 36.49 -20.71 11.90
C GLU A 502 37.92 -20.17 12.03
N ARG A 503 38.35 -19.27 11.14
CA ARG A 503 39.72 -18.72 11.07
C ARG A 503 39.66 -17.20 11.00
N SER A 504 40.73 -16.52 11.41
CA SER A 504 40.97 -15.15 10.94
C SER A 504 41.61 -15.18 9.56
N CYS A 505 41.07 -14.44 8.59
CA CYS A 505 41.60 -14.42 7.22
C CYS A 505 43.03 -13.87 7.11
N TYR A 506 43.52 -13.19 8.16
CA TYR A 506 44.83 -12.55 8.22
C TYR A 506 45.76 -13.14 9.30
N SER A 507 45.53 -14.38 9.73
CA SER A 507 46.40 -15.04 10.72
C SER A 507 47.75 -15.45 10.10
N GLU A 508 48.82 -14.73 10.45
CA GLU A 508 50.22 -15.15 10.20
C GLU A 508 50.72 -16.23 11.17
N TYR A 509 49.90 -16.64 12.14
CA TYR A 509 50.27 -17.64 13.14
C TYR A 509 49.71 -19.02 12.82
N GLU A 510 50.52 -20.06 13.03
CA GLU A 510 50.10 -21.47 13.07
C GLU A 510 49.28 -21.72 14.36
N GLU A 511 48.06 -21.18 14.44
CA GLU A 511 47.11 -21.60 15.45
C GLU A 511 46.55 -22.99 15.10
N GLN A 512 46.45 -23.85 16.11
CA GLN A 512 45.85 -25.17 15.97
C GLN A 512 44.32 -24.99 15.96
N ILE A 513 43.76 -24.76 14.76
CA ILE A 513 42.35 -24.40 14.63
C ILE A 513 41.47 -25.65 14.69
N GLU A 514 40.65 -25.75 15.73
CA GLU A 514 39.70 -26.85 15.92
C GLU A 514 38.41 -26.60 15.12
N ALA A 515 37.76 -27.69 14.71
CA ALA A 515 36.49 -27.62 14.01
C ALA A 515 35.34 -27.34 14.99
N SER A 516 34.52 -26.34 14.67
CA SER A 516 33.27 -26.02 15.36
C SER A 516 32.12 -26.78 14.69
N GLU A 517 31.28 -27.43 15.49
CA GLU A 517 30.02 -28.03 15.03
C GLU A 517 28.84 -27.32 15.66
N LYS A 518 27.87 -26.90 14.84
CA LYS A 518 26.67 -26.20 15.30
C LYS A 518 25.41 -26.78 14.71
N LEU A 519 24.37 -26.89 15.53
CA LEU A 519 23.00 -27.17 15.08
C LEU A 519 22.46 -25.93 14.37
N CYS A 520 22.20 -26.04 13.07
CA CYS A 520 21.74 -24.93 12.26
C CYS A 520 20.23 -24.81 12.29
N PHE A 521 19.50 -25.89 12.00
CA PHE A 521 18.04 -25.90 12.15
C PHE A 521 17.52 -27.32 12.45
N TYR A 522 16.33 -27.40 13.03
CA TYR A 522 15.71 -28.65 13.48
C TYR A 522 14.18 -28.60 13.35
N GLU A 523 13.54 -29.77 13.39
CA GLU A 523 12.08 -29.95 13.32
C GLU A 523 11.40 -29.32 14.54
N GLY A 524 10.46 -28.40 14.31
CA GLY A 524 9.85 -27.60 15.39
C GLY A 524 10.67 -26.36 15.81
N GLY A 525 11.79 -26.08 15.14
CA GLY A 525 12.63 -24.91 15.40
C GLY A 525 12.04 -23.58 14.91
N SER A 526 12.71 -22.48 15.25
CA SER A 526 12.32 -21.11 14.85
C SER A 526 13.05 -20.58 13.61
N LYS A 527 14.03 -21.33 13.09
CA LYS A 527 14.82 -20.94 11.92
C LYS A 527 13.99 -21.02 10.65
N TYR A 528 14.29 -20.19 9.66
CA TYR A 528 13.55 -20.14 8.41
C TYR A 528 14.43 -19.78 7.22
N PHE A 529 14.03 -20.22 6.04
CA PHE A 529 14.58 -19.75 4.77
C PHE A 529 13.68 -18.65 4.21
N GLN A 530 14.25 -17.48 3.94
CA GLN A 530 13.58 -16.40 3.24
C GLN A 530 14.05 -16.37 1.79
N ILE A 531 13.09 -16.44 0.87
CA ILE A 531 13.31 -16.60 -0.55
C ILE A 531 12.63 -15.43 -1.24
N GLU A 532 13.41 -14.65 -2.00
CA GLU A 532 12.95 -13.44 -2.67
C GLU A 532 13.25 -13.47 -4.17
N PHE A 533 12.33 -12.99 -4.99
CA PHE A 533 12.55 -12.89 -6.43
C PHE A 533 11.61 -11.85 -7.05
N SER A 534 11.95 -11.36 -8.24
CA SER A 534 11.06 -10.43 -8.94
C SER A 534 9.85 -11.17 -9.55
N PRO A 535 8.68 -10.53 -9.70
CA PRO A 535 7.51 -11.15 -10.31
C PRO A 535 7.75 -11.83 -11.66
N SER A 536 8.63 -11.29 -12.50
CA SER A 536 8.93 -11.84 -13.83
C SER A 536 9.65 -13.19 -13.76
N GLU A 537 10.34 -13.49 -12.67
CA GLU A 537 11.01 -14.78 -12.46
C GLU A 537 10.02 -15.96 -12.38
N LEU A 538 8.74 -15.72 -12.05
CA LEU A 538 7.70 -16.75 -12.03
C LEU A 538 7.60 -17.52 -13.36
N ARG A 539 7.90 -16.84 -14.48
CA ARG A 539 7.88 -17.39 -15.85
C ARG A 539 9.25 -17.80 -16.38
N SER A 540 10.32 -17.48 -15.66
CA SER A 540 11.68 -17.83 -16.07
C SER A 540 11.91 -19.34 -15.93
N ASP A 541 12.59 -19.95 -16.90
CA ASP A 541 13.04 -21.35 -16.79
C ASP A 541 14.27 -21.43 -15.87
N LYS A 542 15.04 -20.35 -15.80
CA LYS A 542 16.22 -20.19 -14.95
C LYS A 542 16.04 -18.94 -14.08
N PRO A 543 15.16 -19.00 -13.07
CA PRO A 543 14.84 -17.83 -12.28
C PRO A 543 16.06 -17.39 -11.46
N LYS A 544 16.19 -16.08 -11.25
CA LYS A 544 17.13 -15.52 -10.26
C LYS A 544 16.42 -15.35 -8.94
N VAL A 545 16.91 -16.04 -7.90
CA VAL A 545 16.26 -16.08 -6.60
C VAL A 545 17.26 -15.71 -5.51
N ASP A 546 16.99 -14.60 -4.85
CA ASP A 546 17.74 -14.16 -3.68
C ASP A 546 17.35 -15.04 -2.48
N PHE A 547 18.34 -15.36 -1.65
CA PHE A 547 18.16 -16.19 -0.46
C PHE A 547 18.65 -15.45 0.79
N LYS A 548 17.94 -15.61 1.90
CA LYS A 548 18.27 -15.06 3.23
C LYS A 548 18.05 -16.12 4.32
N TYR A 549 19.06 -16.29 5.17
CA TYR A 549 19.10 -17.17 6.32
C TYR A 549 19.91 -16.50 7.42
N ASP A 550 19.23 -16.13 8.51
CA ASP A 550 19.82 -15.41 9.63
C ASP A 550 20.32 -16.39 10.71
N ASP A 551 21.65 -16.56 10.74
CA ASP A 551 22.36 -17.35 11.75
C ASP A 551 23.79 -16.82 11.91
N PHE A 552 24.51 -17.37 12.88
CA PHE A 552 25.88 -16.95 13.19
C PHE A 552 26.88 -18.11 13.14
N GLY A 553 28.15 -17.82 12.90
CA GLY A 553 29.26 -18.80 12.92
C GLY A 553 29.14 -19.81 11.78
N VAL A 554 29.53 -21.08 11.99
CA VAL A 554 29.53 -22.10 10.91
C VAL A 554 28.19 -22.30 10.17
N CYS A 555 27.05 -21.96 10.78
CA CYS A 555 25.73 -22.09 10.14
C CYS A 555 25.43 -21.00 9.10
N GLU A 556 26.19 -19.90 9.10
CA GLU A 556 26.12 -18.90 8.03
C GLU A 556 26.46 -19.49 6.66
N ALA A 557 27.20 -20.62 6.61
CA ALA A 557 27.49 -21.34 5.37
C ALA A 557 26.22 -21.64 4.54
N ILE A 558 25.08 -21.85 5.19
CA ILE A 558 23.79 -22.06 4.51
C ILE A 558 23.43 -20.84 3.67
N GLN A 559 23.63 -19.63 4.20
CA GLN A 559 23.38 -18.38 3.48
C GLN A 559 24.22 -18.31 2.20
N TYR A 560 25.52 -18.56 2.30
CA TYR A 560 26.45 -18.45 1.18
C TYR A 560 26.26 -19.54 0.12
N ILE A 561 25.91 -20.76 0.52
CA ILE A 561 25.72 -21.89 -0.40
C ILE A 561 24.43 -21.73 -1.20
N MET A 562 23.40 -21.18 -0.58
CA MET A 562 22.04 -21.14 -1.13
C MET A 562 21.69 -19.83 -1.85
N GLN A 563 22.54 -18.80 -1.75
CA GLN A 563 22.60 -17.66 -2.66
C GLN A 563 23.12 -18.11 -4.03
#